data_AF-A0A852BC27-F1
#
_entry.id   AF-A0A852BC27-F1
#
_cell.length_a   1.000
_cell.length_b   1.000
_cell.length_c   1.000
_cell.angle_alpha   90.00
_cell.angle_beta   90.00
_cell.angle_gamma   90.00
#
_symmetry.space_group_name_H-M   'P 1'
#
loop_
_entity.id
_entity.type
_entity.pdbx_description
1 polymer ?
#
loop_
_entity_poly.entity_id
_entity_poly.type
_entity_poly.pdbx_seq_one_letter_code
_entity_poly.pdbx_strand_id
1 'polypeptide(L)' 'DFQRCQRAMDARGADATPCQWYFRVYKSLCPTSWVTTWDEAREEGIFPGKI' A
#
# COMPACT_ATOMS: atom_id res chain seq x y z
N ASP A 1 3.71 -4.68 -1.27
CA ASP A 1 2.64 -5.61 -1.68
C ASP A 1 1.23 -5.12 -1.45
N PHE A 2 0.91 -4.62 -0.25
CA PHE A 2 -0.44 -4.11 0.06
C PHE A 2 -1.01 -3.21 -1.04
N GLN A 3 -0.27 -2.19 -1.46
CA GLN A 3 -0.78 -1.22 -2.41
C GLN A 3 -0.85 -1.74 -3.85
N ARG A 4 0.01 -2.72 -4.21
CA ARG A 4 -0.11 -3.43 -5.50
C ARG A 4 -1.39 -4.29 -5.53
N CYS A 5 -1.63 -5.01 -4.43
CA CYS A 5 -2.81 -5.84 -4.23
C CYS A 5 -4.08 -4.99 -4.28
N GLN A 6 -4.12 -3.88 -3.52
CA GLN A 6 -5.26 -2.96 -3.49
C GLN A 6 -5.62 -2.47 -4.89
N ARG A 7 -4.63 -1.94 -5.64
CA ARG A 7 -4.86 -1.48 -7.01
C ARG A 7 -5.38 -2.60 -7.92
N ALA A 8 -4.88 -3.82 -7.76
CA ALA A 8 -5.34 -4.96 -8.54
C ALA A 8 -6.79 -5.33 -8.22
N MET A 9 -7.22 -5.22 -6.95
CA MET A 9 -8.60 -5.47 -6.54
C MET A 9 -9.55 -4.37 -7.03
N ASP A 10 -9.15 -3.11 -6.90
CA ASP A 10 -9.91 -1.96 -7.39
C ASP A 10 -10.13 -2.05 -8.91
N ALA A 11 -9.08 -2.38 -9.67
CA ALA A 11 -9.17 -2.56 -11.12
C ALA A 11 -10.05 -3.73 -11.55
N ARG A 12 -10.21 -4.74 -10.67
CA ARG A 12 -11.09 -5.90 -10.90
C ARG A 12 -12.51 -5.68 -10.36
N GLY A 13 -12.76 -4.59 -9.63
CA GLY A 13 -14.00 -4.40 -8.87
C GLY A 13 -14.24 -5.49 -7.82
N ALA A 14 -13.17 -6.08 -7.29
CA ALA A 14 -13.21 -7.21 -6.37
C ALA A 14 -12.94 -6.78 -4.93
N ASP A 15 -13.28 -7.65 -3.98
CA ASP A 15 -13.05 -7.41 -2.55
C ASP A 15 -11.54 -7.39 -2.22
N ALA A 16 -11.13 -6.34 -1.51
CA ALA A 16 -9.76 -6.12 -1.05
C ALA A 16 -9.41 -6.84 0.26
N THR A 17 -10.33 -7.61 0.85
CA THR A 17 -10.06 -8.47 2.02
C THR A 17 -8.75 -9.29 1.94
N PRO A 18 -8.38 -9.89 0.78
CA PRO A 18 -7.12 -10.62 0.66
C PRO A 18 -5.87 -9.75 0.90
N CYS A 19 -5.96 -8.44 0.64
CA CYS A 19 -4.86 -7.50 0.82
C CYS A 19 -4.62 -7.13 2.30
N GLN A 20 -5.58 -7.39 3.19
CA GLN A 20 -5.48 -7.01 4.60
C GLN A 20 -4.32 -7.67 5.34
N TRP A 21 -3.90 -8.87 4.91
CA TRP A 21 -2.73 -9.52 5.49
C TRP A 21 -1.48 -8.64 5.33
N TYR A 22 -1.24 -8.15 4.11
CA TYR A 22 -0.11 -7.25 3.84
C TYR A 22 -0.22 -5.96 4.64
N PHE A 23 -1.43 -5.42 4.79
CA PHE A 23 -1.67 -4.21 5.59
C PHE A 23 -1.22 -4.38 7.04
N ARG A 24 -1.64 -5.48 7.67
CA ARG A 24 -1.28 -5.79 9.06
C ARG A 24 0.22 -5.99 9.20
N VAL A 25 0.83 -6.73 8.28
CA VAL A 25 2.27 -7.02 8.30
C VAL A 25 3.11 -5.73 8.21
N TYR A 26 2.86 -4.86 7.22
CA TYR A 26 3.69 -3.65 7.10
C TYR A 26 3.43 -2.68 8.25
N LYS A 27 2.21 -2.60 8.80
CA LYS A 27 1.94 -1.78 10.00
C LYS A 27 2.66 -2.28 11.25
N SER A 28 2.91 -3.59 11.37
CA SER A 28 3.64 -4.14 12.51
C SER A 28 5.16 -4.02 12.37
N LEU A 29 5.68 -4.04 11.15
CA LEU A 29 7.12 -4.09 10.90
C LEU A 29 7.74 -2.72 10.57
N CYS A 30 7.01 -1.87 9.83
CA CYS A 30 7.55 -0.61 9.35
C CYS A 30 7.33 0.51 10.38
N PRO A 31 8.34 1.36 10.62
CA PRO A 31 8.15 2.57 11.42
C PRO A 31 7.06 3.47 10.83
N THR A 32 6.25 4.10 11.69
CA THR A 32 5.19 5.00 11.25
C THR A 32 5.72 6.14 10.38
N SER A 33 6.90 6.68 10.69
CA SER A 33 7.52 7.74 9.89
C SER A 33 7.79 7.33 8.45
N TRP A 34 8.22 6.09 8.20
CA TRP A 34 8.43 5.58 6.85
C TRP A 34 7.13 5.48 6.08
N VAL A 35 6.08 4.98 6.74
CA VAL A 35 4.74 4.86 6.13
C VAL A 35 4.23 6.24 5.73
N THR A 36 4.31 7.23 6.62
CA THR A 36 3.90 8.61 6.33
C THR A 36 4.67 9.20 5.14
N THR A 37 6.01 9.10 5.13
CA THR A 37 6.82 9.61 4.01
C THR A 37 6.49 8.91 2.69
N TRP A 38 6.22 7.59 2.71
CA TRP A 38 5.81 6.88 1.51
C TRP A 38 4.41 7.27 1.04
N ASP A 39 3.48 7.53 1.95
CA ASP A 39 2.13 7.98 1.62
C ASP A 39 2.17 9.38 0.97
N GLU A 40 2.93 10.32 1.54
CA GLU A 40 3.18 11.65 0.93
C GLU A 40 3.80 11.53 -0.47
N ALA A 41 4.87 10.74 -0.61
CA ALA A 41 5.53 10.53 -1.90
C ALA A 41 4.59 9.92 -2.96
N ARG A 42 3.58 9.15 -2.55
CA ARG A 42 2.57 8.58 -3.46
C ARG A 42 1.53 9.61 -3.87
N GLU A 43 1.09 10.45 -2.94
CA GLU A 43 0.16 11.56 -3.22
C GLU A 43 0.80 12.58 -4.18
N GLU A 44 2.08 12.87 -4.01
CA GLU A 44 2.86 13.75 -4.89
C GLU A 44 3.27 13.08 -6.21
N GLY A 45 3.10 11.77 -6.35
CA GLY A 45 3.48 11.02 -7.55
C GLY A 45 4.99 10.82 -7.74
N ILE A 46 5.79 11.04 -6.69
CA ILE A 46 7.26 10.90 -6.70
C ILE A 46 7.75 9.57 -6.13
N PHE A 47 6.84 8.68 -5.72
CA PHE A 47 7.20 7.39 -5.13
C PHE A 47 8.00 6.53 -6.14
N PRO A 48 9.23 6.11 -5.81
CA PRO A 48 10.13 5.46 -6.77
C PRO A 48 9.74 4.01 -7.07
N GLY A 49 8.93 3.38 -6.22
CA GLY A 49 8.51 2.00 -6.40
C GLY A 49 7.37 1.86 -7.40
N LYS A 50 7.47 0.89 -8.32
CA LYS A 50 6.33 0.50 -9.15
C LYS A 50 5.24 -0.10 -8.26
N ILE A 51 4.17 0.63 -8.04
CA ILE A 51 2.94 0.11 -7.41
C ILE A 51 2.17 -0.65 -8.48
#